data_AF-A0A934KL90-F1
#
_entry.id   AF-A0A934KL90-F1
#
_cell.length_a   1.000
_cell.length_b   1.000
_cell.length_c   1.000
_cell.angle_alpha   90.00
_cell.angle_beta   90.00
_cell.angle_gamma   90.00
#
_symmetry.space_group_name_H-M   'P 1'
#
loop_
_entity.id
_entity.type
_entity.pdbx_description
1 polymer ?
#
loop_
_entity_poly.entity_id
_entity_poly.type
_entity_poly.pdbx_seq_one_letter_code
_entity_poly.pdbx_strand_id
1 'polypeptide(L)'
;MSELPPLPELPPAFEPDSLTTLDASELEDLLAALGTSERATVAAMAPHQAQLRELRARSGQIGTERRRRERAAHIAARAAVREQAKSGEMPSVVDALAVDGLIGDDTPLANVAAFLKSGGEVRFGYATRPGPLPFTDGRQVRSAPTWGEARRLYAEGWEAGSPGVPGVRVHLLGTRVERVVEATDVVVRPQR
;
A
#
# COMPACT_ATOMS: atom_id res chain seq x y z
N MET A 1 -6.28 -7.55 34.52
CA MET A 1 -6.11 -6.11 34.29
C MET A 1 -6.25 -5.46 35.65
N SER A 2 -5.28 -4.65 36.08
CA SER A 2 -5.42 -3.93 37.35
C SER A 2 -6.58 -2.96 37.21
N GLU A 3 -7.52 -3.01 38.14
CA GLU A 3 -8.64 -2.07 38.20
C GLU A 3 -8.07 -0.66 38.40
N LEU A 4 -8.47 0.27 37.53
CA LEU A 4 -8.02 1.65 37.63
C LEU A 4 -8.80 2.35 38.74
N PRO A 5 -8.15 3.21 39.54
CA PRO A 5 -8.86 3.97 40.55
C PRO A 5 -9.92 4.86 39.89
N PRO A 6 -11.13 4.97 40.48
CA PRO A 6 -12.15 5.89 39.99
C PRO A 6 -11.66 7.33 40.12
N LEU A 7 -12.20 8.21 39.27
CA LEU A 7 -11.96 9.64 39.43
C LEU A 7 -12.73 10.15 40.66
N PRO A 8 -12.18 11.11 41.42
CA PRO A 8 -12.93 11.80 42.46
C PRO A 8 -14.19 12.45 41.89
N GLU A 9 -15.24 12.52 42.70
CA GLU A 9 -16.44 13.26 42.34
C GLU A 9 -16.16 14.77 42.27
N LEU A 10 -16.83 15.44 41.33
CA LEU A 10 -16.77 16.89 41.28
C LEU A 10 -17.53 17.48 42.47
N PRO A 11 -16.97 18.48 43.17
CA PRO A 11 -17.75 19.25 44.13
C PRO A 11 -18.94 19.90 43.43
N PRO A 12 -20.06 20.11 44.14
CA PRO A 12 -21.26 20.70 43.56
C PRO A 12 -20.96 22.10 43.01
N ALA A 13 -21.69 22.49 41.97
CA ALA A 13 -21.63 23.86 41.47
C ALA A 13 -22.13 24.84 42.55
N PHE A 14 -21.57 26.04 42.55
CA PHE A 14 -22.08 27.12 43.39
C PHE A 14 -23.43 27.61 42.88
N GLU A 15 -24.36 27.85 43.80
CA GLU A 15 -25.64 28.47 43.48
C GLU A 15 -25.43 29.94 43.07
N PRO A 16 -26.32 30.51 42.24
CA PRO A 16 -26.28 31.92 41.91
C PRO A 16 -26.24 32.79 43.18
N ASP A 17 -25.40 33.81 43.18
CA ASP A 17 -25.19 34.77 44.26
C ASP A 17 -24.67 34.19 45.60
N SER A 18 -24.50 32.86 45.75
CA SER A 18 -24.05 32.25 47.01
C SER A 18 -22.64 32.68 47.43
N LEU A 19 -21.81 33.08 46.48
CA LEU A 19 -20.45 33.58 46.73
C LEU A 19 -20.44 35.04 47.19
N THR A 20 -21.51 35.81 46.96
CA THR A 20 -21.57 37.24 47.29
C THR A 20 -21.74 37.51 48.78
N THR A 21 -22.21 36.50 49.52
CA THR A 21 -22.43 36.57 50.97
C THR A 21 -21.22 36.12 51.78
N LEU A 22 -20.18 35.61 51.12
CA LEU A 22 -18.99 35.08 51.76
C LEU A 22 -17.93 36.16 51.99
N ASP A 23 -17.21 36.07 53.09
CA ASP A 23 -16.05 36.91 53.33
C ASP A 23 -14.79 36.39 52.60
N ALA A 24 -13.70 37.17 52.68
CA ALA A 24 -12.46 36.84 51.99
C ALA A 24 -11.83 35.51 52.48
N SER A 25 -11.95 35.20 53.77
CA SER A 25 -11.40 33.96 54.34
C SER A 25 -12.19 32.75 53.86
N GLU A 26 -13.53 32.86 53.82
CA GLU A 26 -14.41 31.81 53.33
C GLU A 26 -14.18 31.51 51.84
N LEU A 27 -13.95 32.55 51.03
CA LEU A 27 -13.58 32.38 49.62
C LEU A 27 -12.21 31.73 49.44
N GLU A 28 -11.22 32.07 50.27
CA GLU A 28 -9.91 31.42 50.27
C GLU A 28 -9.99 29.93 50.65
N ASP A 29 -10.81 29.59 51.65
CA ASP A 29 -11.05 28.21 52.06
C ASP A 29 -11.72 27.39 50.93
N LEU A 30 -12.70 27.97 50.22
CA LEU A 30 -13.33 27.34 49.06
C LEU A 30 -12.33 27.11 47.92
N LEU A 31 -11.48 28.09 47.62
CA LEU A 31 -10.42 27.94 46.61
C LEU A 31 -9.41 26.86 47.02
N ALA A 32 -9.04 26.78 48.29
CA ALA A 32 -8.15 25.75 48.81
C ALA A 32 -8.77 24.34 48.70
N ALA A 33 -10.08 24.21 48.95
CA ALA A 33 -10.82 22.95 48.80
C ALA A 33 -10.91 22.52 47.33
N LEU A 34 -11.20 23.45 46.41
CA LEU A 34 -11.18 23.18 44.97
C LEU A 34 -9.79 22.76 44.49
N GLY A 35 -8.73 23.47 44.89
CA GLY A 35 -7.36 23.12 44.53
C GLY A 35 -6.92 21.75 45.08
N THR A 36 -7.44 21.34 46.23
CA THR A 36 -7.21 19.99 46.77
C THR A 36 -7.91 18.93 45.93
N SER A 37 -9.15 19.18 45.52
CA SER A 37 -9.92 18.27 44.64
C SER A 37 -9.30 18.16 43.24
N GLU A 38 -8.79 19.26 42.69
CA GLU A 38 -8.07 19.28 41.42
C GLU A 38 -6.81 18.40 41.49
N ARG A 39 -5.95 18.61 42.51
CA ARG A 39 -4.74 17.80 42.69
C ARG A 39 -5.06 16.32 42.87
N ALA A 40 -6.11 15.99 43.62
CA ALA A 40 -6.58 14.62 43.79
C ALA A 40 -7.03 14.01 42.45
N THR A 41 -7.74 14.78 41.62
CA THR A 41 -8.18 14.34 40.28
C THR A 41 -7.00 14.11 39.35
N VAL A 42 -6.04 15.03 39.31
CA VAL A 42 -4.81 14.87 38.51
C VAL A 42 -4.02 13.63 38.95
N ALA A 43 -3.89 13.41 40.25
CA ALA A 43 -3.23 12.22 40.79
C ALA A 43 -3.98 10.93 40.40
N ALA A 44 -5.31 10.92 40.51
CA ALA A 44 -6.14 9.80 40.10
C ALA A 44 -6.08 9.53 38.60
N MET A 45 -5.88 10.55 37.76
CA MET A 45 -5.71 10.41 36.31
C MET A 45 -4.36 9.84 35.89
N ALA A 46 -3.31 9.94 36.73
CA ALA A 46 -1.96 9.53 36.34
C ALA A 46 -1.85 8.04 35.92
N PRO A 47 -2.47 7.07 36.62
CA PRO A 47 -2.55 5.67 36.17
C PRO A 47 -3.27 5.51 34.82
N HIS A 48 -4.37 6.23 34.58
CA HIS A 48 -5.12 6.18 33.32
C HIS A 48 -4.27 6.71 32.16
N GLN A 49 -3.56 7.82 32.36
CA GLN A 49 -2.65 8.37 31.37
C GLN A 49 -1.49 7.41 31.08
N ALA A 50 -0.96 6.73 32.10
CA ALA A 50 0.07 5.70 31.93
C ALA A 50 -0.46 4.52 31.11
N GLN A 51 -1.67 4.04 31.40
CA GLN A 51 -2.31 2.99 30.62
C GLN A 51 -2.56 3.41 29.17
N LEU A 52 -3.00 4.64 28.93
CA LEU A 52 -3.18 5.16 27.56
C LEU A 52 -1.85 5.22 26.79
N ARG A 53 -0.76 5.65 27.43
CA ARG A 53 0.59 5.60 26.83
C ARG A 53 0.99 4.17 26.49
N GLU A 54 0.75 3.22 27.39
CA GLU A 54 1.04 1.81 27.18
C GLU A 54 0.25 1.20 26.02
N LEU A 55 -1.06 1.49 25.93
CA LEU A 55 -1.90 1.03 24.81
C LEU A 55 -1.41 1.57 23.45
N ARG A 56 -0.99 2.84 23.41
CA ARG A 56 -0.40 3.45 22.21
C ARG A 56 0.94 2.80 21.86
N ALA A 57 1.80 2.53 22.85
CA ALA A 57 3.06 1.84 22.65
C ALA A 57 2.87 0.43 22.07
N ARG A 58 1.94 -0.35 22.64
CA ARG A 58 1.56 -1.69 22.13
C ARG A 58 1.01 -1.65 20.72
N SER A 59 0.15 -0.66 20.41
CA SER A 59 -0.36 -0.45 19.06
C SER A 59 0.79 -0.14 18.07
N GLY A 60 1.76 0.67 18.50
CA GLY A 60 2.98 0.96 17.74
C GLY A 60 3.84 -0.29 17.50
N GLN A 61 3.98 -1.16 18.49
CA GLN A 61 4.69 -2.44 18.38
C GLN A 61 4.03 -3.35 17.33
N ILE A 62 2.70 -3.50 17.37
CA ILE A 62 1.93 -4.27 16.39
C ILE A 62 2.11 -3.68 14.98
N GLY A 63 2.01 -2.36 14.83
CA GLY A 63 2.20 -1.69 13.54
C GLY A 63 3.60 -1.91 12.96
N THR A 64 4.63 -1.93 13.80
CA THR A 64 6.01 -2.20 13.37
C THR A 64 6.20 -3.63 12.90
N GLU A 65 5.63 -4.61 13.61
CA GLU A 65 5.69 -6.03 13.21
C GLU A 65 4.92 -6.27 11.91
N ARG A 66 3.75 -5.65 11.71
CA ARG A 66 3.01 -5.71 10.44
C ARG A 66 3.87 -5.22 9.27
N ARG A 67 4.46 -4.02 9.38
CA ARG A 67 5.36 -3.48 8.36
C ARG A 67 6.58 -4.37 8.11
N ARG A 68 7.12 -5.01 9.14
CA ARG A 68 8.23 -5.97 9.00
C ARG A 68 7.81 -7.18 8.17
N ARG A 69 6.64 -7.76 8.47
CA ARG A 69 6.10 -8.92 7.73
C ARG A 69 5.76 -8.57 6.29
N GLU A 70 5.17 -7.41 6.04
CA GLU A 70 4.90 -6.91 4.69
C GLU A 70 6.19 -6.79 3.88
N ARG A 71 7.24 -6.17 4.44
CA ARG A 71 8.55 -6.10 3.76
C ARG A 71 9.14 -7.49 3.48
N ALA A 72 9.07 -8.40 4.45
CA ALA A 72 9.56 -9.77 4.27
C ALA A 72 8.79 -10.51 3.17
N ALA A 73 7.46 -10.37 3.14
CA ALA A 73 6.60 -10.94 2.11
C ALA A 73 6.92 -10.36 0.73
N HIS A 74 7.15 -9.04 0.61
CA HIS A 74 7.58 -8.42 -0.65
C HIS A 74 8.94 -8.96 -1.12
N ILE A 75 9.91 -9.09 -0.23
CA ILE A 75 11.23 -9.65 -0.56
C ILE A 75 11.08 -11.11 -1.03
N ALA A 76 10.31 -11.92 -0.31
CA ALA A 76 10.06 -13.31 -0.65
C ALA A 76 9.34 -13.45 -2.00
N ALA A 77 8.32 -12.62 -2.27
CA ALA A 77 7.61 -12.60 -3.55
C ALA A 77 8.55 -12.26 -4.73
N ARG A 78 9.41 -11.24 -4.57
CA ARG A 78 10.42 -10.89 -5.58
C ARG A 78 11.43 -12.01 -5.79
N ALA A 79 11.86 -12.69 -4.72
CA ALA A 79 12.75 -13.83 -4.83
C ALA A 79 12.08 -15.00 -5.58
N ALA A 80 10.83 -15.31 -5.28
CA ALA A 80 10.07 -16.36 -5.96
C ALA A 80 9.92 -16.08 -7.46
N VAL A 81 9.59 -14.85 -7.86
CA VAL A 81 9.51 -14.48 -9.28
C VAL A 81 10.87 -14.63 -9.99
N ARG A 82 11.97 -14.24 -9.33
CA ARG A 82 13.31 -14.42 -9.91
C ARG A 82 13.65 -15.90 -10.14
N GLU A 83 13.32 -16.76 -9.19
CA GLU A 83 13.51 -18.21 -9.34
C GLU A 83 12.62 -18.78 -10.44
N GLN A 84 11.34 -18.41 -10.50
CA GLN A 84 10.40 -18.84 -11.56
C GLN A 84 10.82 -18.37 -12.95
N ALA A 85 11.34 -17.15 -13.06
CA ALA A 85 11.90 -16.63 -14.32
C ALA A 85 13.15 -17.40 -14.74
N LYS A 86 14.01 -17.78 -13.77
CA LYS A 86 15.23 -18.56 -14.02
C LYS A 86 14.94 -20.02 -14.38
N SER A 87 13.91 -20.63 -13.78
CA SER A 87 13.50 -22.01 -14.07
C SER A 87 12.70 -22.14 -15.37
N GLY A 88 12.25 -21.02 -15.94
CA GLY A 88 11.43 -20.99 -17.15
C GLY A 88 9.92 -21.18 -16.91
N GLU A 89 9.49 -21.32 -15.65
CA GLU A 89 8.07 -21.37 -15.27
C GLU A 89 7.33 -20.07 -15.61
N MET A 90 8.06 -18.95 -15.63
CA MET A 90 7.59 -17.66 -16.11
C MET A 90 8.35 -17.26 -17.38
N PRO A 91 7.80 -17.54 -18.58
CA PRO A 91 8.45 -17.20 -19.84
C PRO A 91 8.53 -15.68 -20.02
N SER A 92 9.50 -15.23 -20.83
CA SER A 92 9.53 -13.83 -21.24
C SER A 92 8.29 -13.48 -22.07
N VAL A 93 7.93 -12.21 -22.17
CA VAL A 93 6.72 -11.82 -22.91
C VAL A 93 6.81 -12.23 -24.39
N VAL A 94 8.01 -12.17 -24.98
CA VAL A 94 8.25 -12.58 -26.38
C VAL A 94 8.04 -14.09 -26.53
N ASP A 95 8.64 -14.87 -25.64
CA ASP A 95 8.48 -16.34 -25.66
C ASP A 95 7.03 -16.74 -25.39
N ALA A 96 6.36 -16.03 -24.48
CA ALA A 96 4.96 -16.25 -24.15
C ALA A 96 4.02 -15.92 -25.32
N LEU A 97 4.30 -14.87 -26.08
CA LEU A 97 3.54 -14.52 -27.29
C LEU A 97 3.73 -15.59 -28.38
N ALA A 98 4.88 -16.27 -28.44
CA ALA A 98 5.10 -17.35 -29.39
C ALA A 98 4.32 -18.65 -29.05
N VAL A 99 3.76 -18.78 -27.84
CA VAL A 99 3.08 -19.99 -27.36
C VAL A 99 1.57 -19.79 -27.30
N ASP A 100 0.83 -20.63 -28.03
CA ASP A 100 -0.63 -20.63 -27.99
C ASP A 100 -1.17 -21.21 -26.66
N GLY A 101 -2.31 -20.68 -26.21
CA GLY A 101 -3.02 -21.15 -25.02
C GLY A 101 -2.32 -20.90 -23.67
N LEU A 102 -1.19 -20.19 -23.63
CA LEU A 102 -0.49 -19.89 -22.37
C LEU A 102 -1.27 -18.89 -21.50
N ILE A 103 -1.92 -17.93 -22.16
CA ILE A 103 -2.84 -16.93 -21.61
C ILE A 103 -4.00 -16.83 -22.60
N GLY A 104 -5.25 -16.79 -22.12
CA GLY A 104 -6.42 -16.71 -22.99
C GLY A 104 -6.43 -15.46 -23.86
N ASP A 105 -6.85 -15.59 -25.13
CA ASP A 105 -6.77 -14.52 -26.13
C ASP A 105 -7.57 -13.26 -25.78
N ASP A 106 -8.73 -13.44 -25.16
CA ASP A 106 -9.60 -12.35 -24.73
C ASP A 106 -9.10 -11.66 -23.45
N THR A 107 -8.03 -12.17 -22.82
CA THR A 107 -7.46 -11.57 -21.61
C THR A 107 -6.98 -10.16 -21.93
N PRO A 108 -7.54 -9.10 -21.30
CA PRO A 108 -7.03 -7.75 -21.47
C PRO A 108 -5.59 -7.68 -20.97
N LEU A 109 -4.70 -6.99 -21.68
CA LEU A 109 -3.31 -6.83 -21.25
C LEU A 109 -3.20 -6.16 -19.88
N ALA A 110 -4.18 -5.33 -19.51
CA ALA A 110 -4.24 -4.73 -18.17
C ALA A 110 -4.34 -5.78 -17.05
N ASN A 111 -4.89 -6.97 -17.35
CA ASN A 111 -5.14 -8.06 -16.41
C ASN A 111 -4.04 -9.13 -16.43
N VAL A 112 -3.10 -9.06 -17.37
CA VAL A 112 -1.97 -9.99 -17.42
C VAL A 112 -1.00 -9.69 -16.28
N ALA A 113 -0.66 -10.70 -15.49
CA ALA A 113 0.31 -10.59 -14.41
C ALA A 113 1.73 -10.63 -14.98
N ALA A 114 2.37 -9.46 -15.03
CA ALA A 114 3.69 -9.26 -15.60
C ALA A 114 4.69 -8.79 -14.55
N PHE A 115 5.95 -9.19 -14.72
CA PHE A 115 7.03 -8.89 -13.79
C PHE A 115 8.31 -8.64 -14.56
N LEU A 116 9.18 -7.79 -14.03
CA LEU A 116 10.56 -7.74 -14.49
C LEU A 116 11.29 -9.02 -14.03
N LYS A 117 12.28 -9.47 -14.79
CA LYS A 117 13.20 -10.54 -14.36
C LYS A 117 13.85 -10.29 -13.00
N SER A 118 13.94 -9.03 -12.55
CA SER A 118 14.39 -8.64 -11.20
C SER A 118 13.36 -8.87 -10.09
N GLY A 119 12.19 -9.42 -10.42
CA GLY A 119 11.08 -9.74 -9.51
C GLY A 119 10.09 -8.59 -9.26
N GLY A 120 10.32 -7.40 -9.82
CA GLY A 120 9.40 -6.27 -9.65
C GLY A 120 8.12 -6.43 -10.47
N GLU A 121 6.95 -6.32 -9.83
CA GLU A 121 5.67 -6.38 -10.53
C GLU A 121 5.43 -5.13 -11.38
N VAL A 122 4.94 -5.35 -12.60
CA VAL A 122 4.66 -4.31 -13.58
C VAL A 122 3.31 -4.51 -14.25
N ARG A 123 2.80 -3.47 -14.89
CA ARG A 123 1.65 -3.52 -15.78
C ARG A 123 2.03 -2.97 -17.14
N PHE A 124 1.42 -3.51 -18.20
CA PHE A 124 1.66 -3.04 -19.56
C PHE A 124 1.06 -1.66 -19.81
N GLY A 125 1.68 -0.90 -20.70
CA GLY A 125 1.24 0.43 -21.10
C GLY A 125 1.56 1.51 -20.06
N TYR A 126 0.81 2.60 -20.13
CA TYR A 126 1.01 3.80 -19.31
C TYR A 126 0.34 3.66 -17.94
N ALA A 127 0.84 4.36 -16.93
CA ALA A 127 0.21 4.38 -15.62
C ALA A 127 -1.20 5.02 -15.66
N THR A 128 -1.41 5.96 -16.59
CA THR A 128 -2.70 6.63 -16.84
C THR A 128 -3.63 5.85 -17.77
N ARG A 129 -3.10 4.90 -18.53
CA ARG A 129 -3.85 4.05 -19.46
C ARG A 129 -3.23 2.64 -19.50
N PRO A 130 -3.46 1.83 -18.46
CA PRO A 130 -2.93 0.46 -18.40
C PRO A 130 -3.54 -0.44 -19.47
N GLY A 131 -2.76 -1.39 -19.96
CA GLY A 131 -3.20 -2.46 -20.85
C GLY A 131 -2.66 -2.32 -22.26
N PRO A 132 -3.20 -1.41 -23.11
CA PRO A 132 -2.85 -1.37 -24.52
C PRO A 132 -1.34 -1.26 -24.76
N LEU A 133 -0.78 -2.20 -25.51
CA LEU A 133 0.65 -2.24 -25.84
C LEU A 133 0.85 -1.88 -27.31
N PRO A 134 1.78 -0.97 -27.65
CA PRO A 134 2.09 -0.65 -29.03
C PRO A 134 3.00 -1.73 -29.64
N PHE A 135 2.78 -2.00 -30.92
CA PHE A 135 3.58 -2.85 -31.78
C PHE A 135 3.90 -2.09 -33.06
N THR A 136 5.07 -2.35 -33.66
CA THR A 136 5.59 -1.64 -34.82
C THR A 136 6.20 -2.61 -35.84
N ASP A 137 6.02 -2.32 -37.13
CA ASP A 137 6.73 -2.97 -38.25
C ASP A 137 7.98 -2.17 -38.68
N GLY A 138 8.34 -1.14 -37.90
CA GLY A 138 9.41 -0.19 -38.18
C GLY A 138 8.93 1.12 -38.82
N ARG A 139 7.67 1.19 -39.28
CA ARG A 139 7.08 2.40 -39.89
C ARG A 139 5.73 2.77 -39.28
N GLN A 140 4.86 1.80 -39.06
CA GLN A 140 3.52 1.96 -38.54
C GLN A 140 3.46 1.51 -37.08
N VAL A 141 2.45 1.97 -36.35
CA VAL A 141 2.14 1.51 -35.00
C VAL A 141 0.72 0.97 -34.96
N ARG A 142 0.57 -0.21 -34.36
CA ARG A 142 -0.73 -0.80 -33.98
C ARG A 142 -0.74 -1.02 -32.47
N SER A 143 -1.90 -0.92 -31.84
CA SER A 143 -2.03 -1.16 -30.41
C SER A 143 -2.83 -2.42 -30.17
N ALA A 144 -2.31 -3.32 -29.34
CA ALA A 144 -2.99 -4.50 -28.87
C ALA A 144 -3.61 -4.23 -27.48
N PRO A 145 -4.93 -4.29 -27.30
CA PRO A 145 -5.61 -4.20 -26.02
C PRO A 145 -5.66 -5.54 -25.26
N THR A 146 -5.62 -6.67 -25.98
CA THR A 146 -5.71 -8.04 -25.44
C THR A 146 -4.46 -8.86 -25.75
N TRP A 147 -4.29 -9.97 -25.03
CA TRP A 147 -3.19 -10.90 -25.25
C TRP A 147 -3.23 -11.53 -26.66
N GLY A 148 -4.40 -11.94 -27.12
CA GLY A 148 -4.58 -12.55 -28.45
C GLY A 148 -4.23 -11.58 -29.58
N GLU A 149 -4.59 -10.30 -29.46
CA GLU A 149 -4.20 -9.29 -30.43
C GLU A 149 -2.69 -9.04 -30.44
N ALA A 150 -2.05 -9.01 -29.27
CA ALA A 150 -0.61 -8.88 -29.15
C ALA A 150 0.12 -10.05 -29.81
N ARG A 151 -0.38 -11.28 -29.58
CA ARG A 151 0.16 -12.49 -30.19
C ARG A 151 0.01 -12.47 -31.71
N ARG A 152 -1.16 -12.08 -32.21
CA ARG A 152 -1.40 -11.98 -33.67
C ARG A 152 -0.41 -11.00 -34.30
N LEU A 153 -0.24 -9.81 -33.73
CA LEU A 153 0.71 -8.81 -34.23
C LEU A 153 2.14 -9.35 -34.21
N TYR A 154 2.54 -10.03 -33.14
CA TYR A 154 3.85 -10.68 -33.05
C TYR A 154 4.05 -11.76 -34.13
N ALA A 155 3.04 -12.62 -34.35
CA ALA A 155 3.09 -13.65 -35.39
C ALA A 155 3.11 -13.07 -36.81
N GLU A 156 2.54 -11.88 -37.02
CA GLU A 156 2.63 -11.11 -38.28
C GLU A 156 4.00 -10.42 -38.46
N GLY A 157 4.93 -10.56 -37.50
CA GLY A 157 6.27 -9.97 -37.55
C GLY A 157 6.35 -8.56 -36.98
N TRP A 158 5.32 -8.08 -36.28
CA TRP A 158 5.40 -6.80 -35.58
C TRP A 158 6.14 -6.96 -34.25
N GLU A 159 6.96 -5.98 -33.91
CA GLU A 159 7.73 -5.97 -32.67
C GLU A 159 7.09 -5.05 -31.63
N ALA A 160 7.18 -5.40 -30.35
CA ALA A 160 6.68 -4.54 -29.28
C ALA A 160 7.46 -3.21 -29.26
N GLY A 161 6.72 -2.10 -29.20
CA GLY A 161 7.29 -0.75 -29.14
C GLY A 161 6.74 0.17 -30.22
N SER A 162 7.54 1.16 -30.60
CA SER A 162 7.20 2.15 -31.63
C SER A 162 8.44 2.44 -32.49
N PRO A 163 8.31 3.02 -33.69
CA PRO A 163 9.46 3.36 -34.53
C PRO A 163 10.51 4.17 -33.77
N GLY A 164 11.75 3.67 -33.74
CA GLY A 164 12.87 4.29 -33.01
C GLY A 164 12.86 4.09 -31.48
N VAL A 165 11.86 3.39 -30.93
CA VAL A 165 11.74 3.09 -29.49
C VAL A 165 11.31 1.62 -29.33
N PRO A 166 12.23 0.66 -29.51
CA PRO A 166 11.92 -0.76 -29.35
C PRO A 166 11.69 -1.11 -27.88
N GLY A 167 10.90 -2.16 -27.65
CA GLY A 167 10.66 -2.73 -26.33
C GLY A 167 9.25 -2.49 -25.79
N VAL A 168 9.01 -3.11 -24.63
CA VAL A 168 7.70 -3.17 -24.00
C VAL A 168 7.58 -2.01 -23.03
N ARG A 169 6.55 -1.19 -23.23
CA ARG A 169 6.21 -0.13 -22.28
C ARG A 169 5.50 -0.73 -21.07
N VAL A 170 6.03 -0.44 -19.89
CA VAL A 170 5.51 -0.90 -18.61
C VAL A 170 5.51 0.22 -17.56
N HIS A 171 4.74 0.04 -16.50
CA HIS A 171 4.85 0.85 -15.30
C HIS A 171 4.90 -0.01 -14.04
N LEU A 172 5.62 0.46 -13.03
CA LEU A 172 5.74 -0.23 -11.74
C LEU A 172 4.41 -0.10 -10.98
N LEU A 173 3.86 -1.24 -10.53
CA LEU A 173 2.56 -1.29 -9.87
C LEU A 173 2.54 -0.39 -8.61
N GLY A 174 1.47 0.38 -8.44
CA GLY A 174 1.31 1.30 -7.30
C GLY A 174 2.13 2.59 -7.41
N THR A 175 2.79 2.83 -8.56
CA THR A 175 3.58 4.05 -8.81
C THR A 175 3.22 4.67 -10.16
N ARG A 176 3.67 5.91 -10.40
CA ARG A 176 3.61 6.56 -11.71
C ARG A 176 4.89 6.39 -12.54
N VAL A 177 5.78 5.50 -12.12
CA VAL A 177 7.07 5.29 -12.79
C VAL A 177 6.85 4.41 -14.02
N GLU A 178 7.06 4.99 -15.20
CA GLU A 178 6.96 4.33 -16.49
C GLU A 178 8.34 4.07 -17.09
N ARG A 179 8.48 2.98 -17.84
CA ARG A 179 9.71 2.60 -18.53
C ARG A 179 9.38 1.87 -19.84
N VAL A 180 10.31 1.94 -20.79
CA VAL A 180 10.38 0.98 -21.90
C VAL A 180 11.53 0.04 -21.57
N VAL A 181 11.27 -1.26 -21.64
CA VAL A 181 12.25 -2.30 -21.30
C VAL A 181 12.31 -3.32 -22.42
N GLU A 182 13.41 -4.05 -22.50
CA GLU A 182 13.52 -5.16 -23.45
C GLU A 182 12.41 -6.17 -23.21
N ALA A 183 11.83 -6.67 -24.29
CA ALA A 183 10.71 -7.60 -24.20
C ALA A 183 11.12 -8.92 -23.51
N THR A 184 12.40 -9.30 -23.64
CA THR A 184 12.98 -10.45 -22.94
C THR A 184 13.15 -10.21 -21.43
N ASP A 185 13.13 -8.98 -20.94
CA ASP A 185 13.28 -8.64 -19.52
C ASP A 185 11.95 -8.61 -18.74
N VAL A 186 10.83 -8.67 -19.46
CA VAL A 186 9.50 -8.82 -18.88
C VAL A 186 9.09 -10.27 -18.98
N VAL A 187 8.74 -10.87 -17.84
CA VAL A 187 8.17 -12.21 -17.76
C VAL A 187 6.70 -12.14 -17.39
N VAL A 188 5.93 -13.10 -17.87
CA VAL A 188 4.49 -13.18 -17.59
C VAL A 188 4.18 -14.46 -16.83
N ARG A 189 3.19 -14.39 -15.93
CA ARG A 189 2.66 -15.59 -15.29
C ARG A 189 1.67 -16.27 -16.24
N PRO A 190 1.86 -17.58 -16.55
CA PRO A 190 0.87 -18.33 -17.31
C PRO A 190 -0.50 -18.33 -16.62
N GLN A 191 -1.57 -18.29 -17.42
CA GLN A 191 -2.96 -18.35 -16.97
C GLN A 191 -3.64 -19.52 -17.67
N ARG A 192 -3.32 -20.73 -17.21
CA ARG A 192 -3.99 -21.96 -17.66
C ARG A 192 -5.31 -22.14 -16.92
#